data_AF-A0A917YR99-F1
#
_entry.id   AF-A0A917YR99-F1
#
_cell.length_a   1.000
_cell.length_b   1.000
_cell.length_c   1.000
_cell.angle_alpha   90.00
_cell.angle_beta   90.00
_cell.angle_gamma   90.00
#
_symmetry.space_group_name_H-M   'P 1'
#
loop_
_entity.id
_entity.type
_entity.pdbx_description
1 polymer ?
#
loop_
_entity_poly.entity_id
_entity_poly.type
_entity_poly.pdbx_seq_one_letter_code
_entity_poly.pdbx_strand_id
1 'polypeptide(L)'
;MLNAGRELSAARLGSLTWDDPPQSAMSNLRTHIGRARVCLRQHDLVHRLFTTRGAGEASTTYRLIVQPGECDVQVFQDRVAHARAVLAHGRLDTAMDLFRQALSMWEGPACSNVSGSAILRAGLTHLDEQCLLAWEDYIEVGLRLGMERSLVREIRSLVTEYPTREGISGQLIRALYLSGDPHGALIEYERLRCLLREELGIDPSSPLQRLYLTVLRHEDRTIRTPGDLRRSLGHST
;
A
#
# COMPACT_ATOMS: atom_id res chain seq x y z
N MET A 1 -9.29 -4.43 -11.82
CA MET A 1 -8.18 -4.74 -10.88
C MET A 1 -8.70 -4.87 -9.45
N LEU A 2 -9.33 -3.85 -8.85
CA LEU A 2 -9.90 -3.93 -7.49
C LEU A 2 -10.89 -5.07 -7.20
N ASN A 3 -11.60 -5.55 -8.23
CA ASN A 3 -12.60 -6.62 -8.11
C ASN A 3 -12.34 -7.72 -9.17
N ALA A 4 -11.08 -8.01 -9.48
CA ALA A 4 -10.70 -9.02 -10.46
C ALA A 4 -11.39 -10.37 -10.14
N GLY A 5 -12.01 -10.99 -11.14
CA GLY A 5 -12.70 -12.26 -10.99
C GLY A 5 -13.99 -12.21 -10.17
N ARG A 6 -14.39 -11.08 -9.59
CA ARG A 6 -15.64 -10.91 -8.83
C ARG A 6 -16.77 -10.43 -9.73
N GLU A 7 -17.98 -10.82 -9.38
CA GLU A 7 -19.20 -10.36 -10.03
C GLU A 7 -19.65 -9.03 -9.42
N LEU A 8 -19.90 -8.03 -10.26
CA LEU A 8 -20.37 -6.70 -9.86
C LEU A 8 -21.69 -6.37 -10.54
N SER A 9 -22.68 -5.90 -9.78
CA SER A 9 -23.91 -5.38 -10.36
C SER A 9 -23.68 -4.06 -11.09
N ALA A 10 -24.56 -3.76 -12.06
CA ALA A 10 -24.57 -2.47 -12.75
C ALA A 10 -24.73 -1.31 -11.77
N ALA A 11 -25.55 -1.48 -10.73
CA ALA A 11 -25.69 -0.51 -9.64
C ALA A 11 -24.36 -0.30 -8.89
N ARG A 12 -23.62 -1.38 -8.58
CA ARG A 12 -22.31 -1.27 -7.92
C ARG A 12 -21.28 -0.57 -8.81
N LEU A 13 -21.23 -0.90 -10.10
CA LEU A 13 -20.38 -0.20 -11.07
C LEU A 13 -20.73 1.30 -11.15
N GLY A 14 -22.02 1.63 -11.13
CA GLY A 14 -22.50 3.01 -11.06
C GLY A 14 -21.95 3.74 -9.82
N SER A 15 -22.08 3.13 -8.64
CA SER A 15 -21.60 3.72 -7.38
C SER A 15 -20.07 3.88 -7.30
N LEU A 16 -19.31 3.14 -8.10
CA LEU A 16 -17.85 3.30 -8.20
C LEU A 16 -17.45 4.38 -9.21
N THR A 17 -18.34 4.69 -10.16
CA THR A 17 -18.05 5.62 -11.25
C THR A 17 -18.48 7.05 -10.89
N TRP A 18 -19.64 7.21 -10.25
CA TRP A 18 -20.21 8.52 -9.93
C TRP A 18 -20.55 8.63 -8.45
N ASP A 19 -20.24 9.79 -7.86
CA ASP A 19 -20.76 10.20 -6.55
C ASP A 19 -22.25 10.61 -6.67
N ASP A 20 -22.56 11.42 -7.69
CA ASP A 20 -23.93 11.77 -8.09
C ASP A 20 -24.20 11.29 -9.52
N PRO A 21 -24.97 10.20 -9.72
CA PRO A 21 -25.14 9.59 -11.02
C PRO A 21 -26.03 10.43 -11.94
N PRO A 22 -25.61 10.73 -13.19
CA PRO A 22 -26.47 11.41 -14.14
C PRO A 22 -27.68 10.55 -14.51
N GLN A 23 -28.76 11.16 -15.01
CA GLN A 23 -29.92 10.41 -15.53
C GLN A 23 -29.54 9.37 -16.60
N SER A 24 -28.46 9.60 -17.33
CA SER A 24 -27.93 8.70 -18.36
C SER A 24 -26.92 7.66 -17.85
N ALA A 25 -26.71 7.52 -16.54
CA ALA A 25 -25.66 6.67 -15.95
C ALA A 25 -25.67 5.23 -16.50
N MET A 26 -26.85 4.60 -16.59
CA MET A 26 -26.96 3.23 -17.11
C MET A 26 -26.62 3.12 -18.61
N SER A 27 -27.01 4.12 -19.41
CA SER A 27 -26.63 4.19 -20.83
C SER A 27 -25.12 4.39 -21.01
N ASN A 28 -24.52 5.23 -20.18
CA ASN A 28 -23.07 5.46 -20.17
C ASN A 28 -22.32 4.20 -19.76
N LEU A 29 -22.76 3.48 -18.71
CA LEU A 29 -22.17 2.20 -18.32
C LEU A 29 -22.15 1.19 -19.46
N ARG A 30 -23.27 1.04 -20.19
CA ARG A 30 -23.32 0.16 -21.37
C ARG A 30 -22.34 0.56 -22.44
N THR A 31 -22.21 1.86 -22.70
CA THR A 31 -21.24 2.39 -23.65
C THR A 31 -19.81 2.05 -23.22
N HIS A 32 -19.48 2.20 -21.93
CA HIS A 32 -18.17 1.82 -21.39
C HIS A 32 -17.92 0.31 -21.47
N ILE A 33 -18.89 -0.53 -21.11
CA ILE A 33 -18.81 -1.99 -21.25
C ILE A 33 -18.66 -2.40 -22.73
N GLY A 34 -19.36 -1.73 -23.64
CA GLY A 34 -19.22 -1.95 -25.08
C GLY A 34 -17.81 -1.64 -25.57
N ARG A 35 -17.24 -0.50 -25.17
CA ARG A 35 -15.85 -0.13 -25.47
C ARG A 35 -14.86 -1.11 -24.88
N ALA A 36 -15.07 -1.55 -23.64
CA ALA A 36 -14.24 -2.58 -23.00
C ALA A 36 -14.28 -3.90 -23.79
N ARG A 37 -15.45 -4.33 -24.28
CA ARG A 37 -15.57 -5.52 -25.14
C ARG A 37 -14.82 -5.38 -26.46
N VAL A 38 -14.81 -4.19 -27.07
CA VAL A 38 -14.03 -3.93 -28.29
C VAL A 38 -12.54 -4.06 -28.02
N CYS A 39 -12.04 -3.43 -26.95
CA CYS A 39 -10.64 -3.54 -26.52
C CYS A 39 -10.26 -5.01 -26.23
N LEU A 40 -11.06 -5.72 -25.43
CA LEU A 40 -10.80 -7.14 -25.14
C LEU A 40 -10.82 -8.01 -26.41
N ARG A 41 -11.69 -7.72 -27.39
CA ARG A 41 -11.72 -8.48 -28.65
C ARG A 41 -10.45 -8.29 -29.48
N GLN A 42 -9.83 -7.11 -29.46
CA GLN A 42 -8.56 -6.87 -30.17
C GLN A 42 -7.42 -7.76 -29.67
N HIS A 43 -7.54 -8.29 -28.44
CA HIS A 43 -6.58 -9.19 -27.81
C HIS A 43 -7.10 -10.63 -27.66
N ASP A 44 -8.22 -10.98 -28.31
CA ASP A 44 -8.90 -12.29 -28.18
C ASP A 44 -9.35 -12.65 -26.75
N LEU A 45 -9.60 -11.63 -25.91
CA LEU A 45 -9.98 -11.77 -24.49
C LEU A 45 -11.47 -11.50 -24.22
N VAL A 46 -12.28 -11.30 -25.26
CA VAL A 46 -13.72 -10.95 -25.08
C VAL A 46 -14.49 -12.02 -24.32
N HIS A 47 -14.07 -13.28 -24.43
CA HIS A 47 -14.64 -14.44 -23.73
C HIS A 47 -14.48 -14.35 -22.20
N ARG A 48 -13.65 -13.43 -21.69
CA ARG A 48 -13.41 -13.24 -20.25
C ARG A 48 -14.37 -12.25 -19.59
N LEU A 49 -15.14 -11.48 -20.36
CA LEU A 49 -16.11 -10.54 -19.83
C LEU A 49 -17.54 -11.09 -19.92
N PHE A 50 -18.02 -11.62 -18.80
CA PHE A 50 -19.34 -12.19 -18.65
C PHE A 50 -20.36 -11.13 -18.28
N THR A 51 -21.59 -11.31 -18.77
CA THR A 51 -22.75 -10.51 -18.39
C THR A 51 -23.89 -11.45 -18.04
N THR A 52 -24.36 -11.37 -16.80
CA THR A 52 -25.55 -12.10 -16.34
C THR A 52 -26.70 -11.12 -16.25
N ARG A 53 -27.78 -11.37 -16.99
CA ARG A 53 -28.96 -10.50 -16.99
C ARG A 53 -29.93 -10.95 -15.90
N GLY A 54 -30.21 -10.09 -14.94
CA GLY A 54 -31.25 -10.31 -13.94
C GLY A 54 -32.63 -9.79 -14.35
N ALA A 55 -33.60 -9.86 -13.44
CA ALA A 55 -34.94 -9.31 -13.63
C ALA A 55 -34.87 -7.76 -13.58
N GLY A 56 -34.61 -7.17 -14.75
CA GLY A 56 -34.46 -5.73 -14.91
C GLY A 56 -33.01 -5.27 -15.03
N GLU A 57 -32.87 -4.01 -15.42
CA GLU A 57 -31.60 -3.44 -15.85
C GLU A 57 -30.58 -3.31 -14.71
N ALA A 58 -31.04 -2.89 -13.53
CA ALA A 58 -30.22 -2.75 -12.33
C ALA A 58 -29.68 -4.10 -11.78
N SER A 59 -30.37 -5.20 -12.11
CA SER A 59 -29.98 -6.56 -11.72
C SER A 59 -29.01 -7.22 -12.70
N THR A 60 -28.57 -6.50 -13.75
CA THR A 60 -27.51 -6.98 -14.63
C THR A 60 -26.18 -6.95 -13.88
N THR A 61 -25.43 -8.04 -13.96
CA THR A 61 -24.09 -8.14 -13.37
C THR A 61 -23.04 -8.38 -14.43
N TYR A 62 -21.81 -8.00 -14.10
CA TYR A 62 -20.63 -8.12 -14.95
C TYR A 62 -19.51 -8.78 -14.17
N ARG A 63 -18.78 -9.67 -14.83
CA ARG A 63 -17.61 -10.33 -14.27
C ARG A 63 -16.50 -10.37 -15.30
N LEU A 64 -15.34 -9.83 -14.96
CA LEU A 64 -14.13 -9.96 -15.75
C LEU A 64 -13.24 -11.05 -15.13
N ILE A 65 -13.04 -12.14 -15.86
CA ILE A 65 -12.10 -13.20 -15.47
C ILE A 65 -10.68 -12.70 -15.75
N VAL A 66 -9.85 -12.75 -14.72
CA VAL A 66 -8.44 -12.41 -14.76
C VAL A 66 -7.67 -13.64 -14.28
N GLN A 67 -6.73 -14.13 -15.07
CA GLN A 67 -5.95 -15.32 -14.72
C GLN A 67 -4.88 -14.96 -13.67
N PRO A 68 -4.35 -15.95 -12.93
CA PRO A 68 -3.21 -15.73 -12.06
C PRO A 68 -2.05 -15.08 -12.82
N GLY A 69 -1.43 -14.06 -12.24
CA GLY A 69 -0.33 -13.33 -12.89
C GLY A 69 -0.75 -12.13 -13.74
N GLU A 70 -2.03 -12.00 -14.12
CA GLU A 70 -2.49 -10.94 -15.04
C GLU A 70 -2.98 -9.66 -14.33
N CYS A 71 -3.17 -9.71 -13.00
CA CYS A 71 -3.52 -8.55 -12.19
C CYS A 71 -2.34 -8.18 -11.31
N ASP A 72 -1.70 -7.05 -11.59
CA ASP A 72 -0.56 -6.54 -10.81
C ASP A 72 -0.86 -6.45 -9.30
N VAL A 73 -2.03 -5.95 -8.90
CA VAL A 73 -2.45 -5.82 -7.50
C VAL A 73 -2.52 -7.20 -6.84
N GLN A 74 -3.05 -8.21 -7.53
CA GLN A 74 -3.13 -9.57 -6.99
C GLN A 74 -1.72 -10.17 -6.84
N VAL A 75 -0.89 -10.01 -7.87
CA VAL A 75 0.49 -10.52 -7.87
C VAL A 75 1.32 -9.84 -6.78
N PHE A 76 1.15 -8.53 -6.58
CA PHE A 76 1.75 -7.77 -5.51
C PHE A 76 1.32 -8.33 -4.14
N GLN A 77 0.01 -8.47 -3.91
CA GLN A 77 -0.55 -8.98 -2.65
C GLN A 77 -0.06 -10.40 -2.34
N ASP A 78 -0.05 -11.29 -3.33
CA ASP A 78 0.42 -12.67 -3.18
C ASP A 78 1.92 -12.72 -2.84
N ARG A 79 2.73 -11.86 -3.48
CA ARG A 79 4.17 -11.76 -3.18
C ARG A 79 4.44 -11.20 -1.79
N VAL A 80 3.72 -10.16 -1.37
CA VAL A 80 3.81 -9.62 -0.01
C VAL A 80 3.40 -10.66 1.04
N ALA A 81 2.29 -11.38 0.80
CA ALA A 81 1.86 -12.46 1.68
C ALA A 81 2.91 -13.57 1.78
N HIS A 82 3.51 -13.96 0.64
CA HIS A 82 4.60 -14.94 0.62
C HIS A 82 5.84 -14.42 1.36
N ALA A 83 6.26 -13.17 1.15
CA ALA A 83 7.38 -12.56 1.85
C ALA A 83 7.17 -12.58 3.37
N ARG A 84 5.97 -12.23 3.84
CA ARG A 84 5.60 -12.29 5.28
C ARG A 84 5.64 -13.72 5.83
N ALA A 85 5.12 -14.70 5.07
CA ALA A 85 5.18 -16.10 5.49
C ALA A 85 6.64 -16.59 5.60
N VAL A 86 7.49 -16.25 4.64
CA VAL A 86 8.92 -16.57 4.65
C VAL A 86 9.64 -15.88 5.83
N LEU A 87 9.31 -14.62 6.09
CA LEU A 87 9.83 -13.85 7.22
C LEU A 87 9.48 -14.47 8.57
N ALA A 88 8.26 -14.99 8.73
CA ALA A 88 7.82 -15.68 9.95
C ALA A 88 8.66 -16.94 10.24
N HIS A 89 9.26 -17.55 9.22
CA HIS A 89 10.19 -18.68 9.35
C HIS A 89 11.66 -18.24 9.48
N GLY A 90 11.92 -16.95 9.68
CA GLY A 90 13.27 -16.41 9.91
C GLY A 90 14.15 -16.33 8.66
N ARG A 91 13.63 -16.60 7.46
CA ARG A 91 14.39 -16.55 6.20
C ARG A 91 14.47 -15.12 5.66
N LEU A 92 15.34 -14.31 6.27
CA LEU A 92 15.43 -12.88 6.01
C LEU A 92 15.80 -12.53 4.56
N ASP A 93 16.83 -13.16 4.00
CA ASP A 93 17.27 -12.87 2.62
C ASP A 93 16.18 -13.17 1.59
N THR A 94 15.50 -14.32 1.74
CA THR A 94 14.39 -14.68 0.85
C THR A 94 13.20 -13.73 1.01
N ALA A 95 12.88 -13.30 2.23
CA ALA A 95 11.82 -12.32 2.46
C ALA A 95 12.16 -10.96 1.83
N MET A 96 13.41 -10.50 1.99
CA MET A 96 13.94 -9.28 1.40
C MET A 96 13.77 -9.27 -0.12
N ASP A 97 14.15 -10.35 -0.80
CA ASP A 97 14.02 -10.45 -2.26
C ASP A 97 12.56 -10.47 -2.72
N LEU A 98 11.68 -11.18 -2.00
CA LEU A 98 10.25 -11.23 -2.32
C LEU A 98 9.58 -9.85 -2.14
N PHE A 99 9.90 -9.12 -1.07
CA PHE A 99 9.42 -7.76 -0.88
C PHE A 99 9.93 -6.84 -1.99
N ARG A 100 11.21 -6.92 -2.35
CA ARG A 100 11.78 -6.11 -3.45
C ARG A 100 11.05 -6.36 -4.78
N GLN A 101 10.78 -7.62 -5.11
CA GLN A 101 10.03 -8.01 -6.31
C GLN A 101 8.58 -7.52 -6.29
N ALA A 102 7.94 -7.48 -5.12
CA ALA A 102 6.60 -6.93 -4.99
C ALA A 102 6.62 -5.41 -5.20
N LEU A 103 7.50 -4.70 -4.48
CA LEU A 103 7.59 -3.24 -4.51
C LEU A 103 8.03 -2.71 -5.87
N SER A 104 8.84 -3.44 -6.65
CA SER A 104 9.23 -3.05 -8.01
C SER A 104 8.06 -3.04 -9.01
N MET A 105 6.91 -3.59 -8.65
CA MET A 105 5.70 -3.53 -9.48
C MET A 105 4.91 -2.23 -9.28
N TRP A 106 5.27 -1.43 -8.28
CA TRP A 106 4.51 -0.27 -7.86
C TRP A 106 5.14 1.01 -8.43
N GLU A 107 4.50 1.61 -9.43
CA GLU A 107 4.98 2.81 -10.13
C GLU A 107 4.19 4.06 -9.71
N GLY A 108 4.16 4.34 -8.40
CA GLY A 108 3.46 5.50 -7.82
C GLY A 108 2.00 5.23 -7.41
N PRO A 109 1.20 6.27 -7.14
CA PRO A 109 -0.15 6.12 -6.57
C PRO A 109 -1.08 5.24 -7.41
N ALA A 110 -1.87 4.40 -6.75
CA ALA A 110 -2.77 3.44 -7.40
C ALA A 110 -3.73 4.16 -8.35
N CYS A 111 -3.67 3.80 -9.64
CA CYS A 111 -4.55 4.34 -10.68
C CYS A 111 -4.60 5.88 -10.71
N SER A 112 -3.44 6.54 -10.64
CA SER A 112 -3.29 8.01 -10.62
C SER A 112 -4.02 8.77 -11.75
N ASN A 113 -4.36 8.09 -12.85
CA ASN A 113 -5.08 8.62 -14.02
C ASN A 113 -6.59 8.31 -14.01
N VAL A 114 -7.13 7.71 -12.96
CA VAL A 114 -8.54 7.30 -12.88
C VAL A 114 -9.32 8.23 -11.95
N SER A 115 -10.24 8.99 -12.54
CA SER A 115 -11.31 9.64 -11.79
C SER A 115 -12.44 8.65 -11.50
N GLY A 116 -13.06 8.76 -10.32
CA GLY A 116 -14.26 8.02 -9.98
C GLY A 116 -14.85 8.52 -8.67
N SER A 117 -15.81 7.78 -8.12
CA SER A 117 -16.50 8.17 -6.88
C SER A 117 -15.59 8.12 -5.66
N ALA A 118 -16.04 8.68 -4.54
CA ALA A 118 -15.39 8.61 -3.24
C ALA A 118 -15.14 7.16 -2.81
N ILE A 119 -16.05 6.23 -3.15
CA ILE A 119 -15.91 4.80 -2.85
C ILE A 119 -14.73 4.20 -3.63
N LEU A 120 -14.58 4.55 -4.91
CA LEU A 120 -13.44 4.10 -5.70
C LEU A 120 -12.13 4.67 -5.15
N ARG A 121 -12.10 5.98 -4.87
CA ARG A 121 -10.93 6.67 -4.31
C ARG A 121 -10.50 6.04 -2.98
N ALA A 122 -11.43 5.76 -2.07
CA ALA A 122 -11.13 5.08 -0.81
C ALA A 122 -10.52 3.68 -1.03
N GLY A 123 -11.00 2.94 -2.02
CA GLY A 123 -10.41 1.64 -2.40
C GLY A 123 -8.99 1.76 -2.94
N LEU A 124 -8.68 2.81 -3.72
CA LEU A 124 -7.33 3.08 -4.22
C LEU A 124 -6.40 3.53 -3.10
N THR A 125 -6.85 4.43 -2.21
CA THR A 125 -6.10 4.84 -1.01
C THR A 125 -5.75 3.64 -0.14
N HIS A 126 -6.67 2.68 0.01
CA HIS A 126 -6.39 1.46 0.76
C HIS A 126 -5.29 0.60 0.10
N LEU A 127 -5.19 0.59 -1.23
CA LEU A 127 -4.08 -0.09 -1.92
C LEU A 127 -2.75 0.64 -1.69
N ASP A 128 -2.74 1.97 -1.75
CA ASP A 128 -1.54 2.77 -1.42
C ASP A 128 -1.06 2.48 0.00
N GLU A 129 -1.99 2.37 0.96
CA GLU A 129 -1.68 1.98 2.34
C GLU A 129 -1.08 0.58 2.45
N GLN A 130 -1.56 -0.40 1.66
CA GLN A 130 -0.96 -1.73 1.64
C GLN A 130 0.47 -1.71 1.09
N CYS A 131 0.73 -0.88 0.06
CA CYS A 131 2.07 -0.68 -0.47
C CYS A 131 3.01 -0.09 0.58
N LEU A 132 2.56 0.94 1.30
CA LEU A 132 3.31 1.54 2.40
C LEU A 132 3.65 0.54 3.52
N LEU A 133 2.71 -0.32 3.89
CA LEU A 133 2.96 -1.36 4.89
C LEU A 133 3.98 -2.40 4.39
N ALA A 134 3.99 -2.71 3.08
CA ALA A 134 5.00 -3.58 2.49
C ALA A 134 6.39 -2.92 2.48
N TRP A 135 6.47 -1.61 2.27
CA TRP A 135 7.70 -0.83 2.45
C TRP A 135 8.22 -0.90 3.89
N GLU A 136 7.33 -0.69 4.87
CA GLU A 136 7.70 -0.81 6.29
C GLU A 136 8.24 -2.21 6.60
N ASP A 137 7.62 -3.27 6.08
CA ASP A 137 8.11 -4.64 6.24
C ASP A 137 9.49 -4.84 5.58
N TYR A 138 9.67 -4.39 4.34
CA TYR A 138 10.93 -4.48 3.60
C TYR A 138 12.09 -3.81 4.34
N ILE A 139 11.86 -2.58 4.82
CA ILE A 139 12.85 -1.80 5.56
C ILE A 139 13.21 -2.52 6.86
N GLU A 140 12.21 -3.05 7.60
CA GLU A 140 12.48 -3.80 8.84
C GLU A 140 13.36 -5.03 8.57
N VAL A 141 13.06 -5.80 7.51
CA VAL A 141 13.90 -6.95 7.14
C VAL A 141 15.33 -6.51 6.84
N GLY A 142 15.52 -5.40 6.15
CA GLY A 142 16.87 -4.93 5.80
C GLY A 142 17.64 -4.38 6.98
N LEU A 143 16.99 -3.70 7.92
CA LEU A 143 17.61 -3.31 9.18
C LEU A 143 18.05 -4.54 10.00
N ARG A 144 17.28 -5.64 9.96
CA ARG A 144 17.69 -6.90 10.59
C ARG A 144 18.85 -7.60 9.88
N LEU A 145 19.04 -7.34 8.59
CA LEU A 145 20.15 -7.83 7.78
C LEU A 145 21.39 -6.92 7.83
N GLY A 146 21.37 -5.81 8.58
CA GLY A 146 22.49 -4.86 8.64
C GLY A 146 22.62 -3.98 7.39
N MET A 147 21.52 -3.77 6.66
CA MET A 147 21.48 -3.00 5.41
C MET A 147 21.14 -1.52 5.61
N GLU A 148 21.28 -0.98 6.83
CA GLU A 148 20.86 0.38 7.18
C GLU A 148 21.40 1.44 6.22
N ARG A 149 22.69 1.40 5.87
CA ARG A 149 23.31 2.38 4.97
C ARG A 149 22.72 2.37 3.57
N SER A 150 22.43 1.18 3.02
CA SER A 150 21.82 1.07 1.69
C SER A 150 20.37 1.53 1.67
N LEU A 151 19.65 1.39 2.79
CA LEU A 151 18.23 1.74 2.89
C LEU A 151 17.99 3.23 3.13
N VAL A 152 18.92 3.99 3.74
CA VAL A 152 18.71 5.41 4.09
C VAL A 152 18.20 6.25 2.91
N ARG A 153 18.76 6.07 1.70
CA ARG A 153 18.33 6.83 0.52
C ARG A 153 16.87 6.54 0.15
N GLU A 154 16.49 5.28 0.19
CA GLU A 154 15.15 4.80 -0.17
C GLU A 154 14.12 5.27 0.86
N ILE A 155 14.44 5.13 2.15
CA ILE A 155 13.58 5.60 3.24
C ILE A 155 13.41 7.13 3.16
N ARG A 156 14.46 7.90 2.86
CA ARG A 156 14.35 9.36 2.68
C ARG A 156 13.37 9.74 1.58
N SER A 157 13.35 9.01 0.46
CA SER A 157 12.38 9.23 -0.62
C SER A 157 10.95 9.04 -0.13
N LEU A 158 10.69 7.96 0.61
CA LEU A 158 9.38 7.69 1.19
C LEU A 158 8.98 8.74 2.24
N VAL A 159 9.93 9.22 3.04
CA VAL A 159 9.69 10.30 4.00
C VAL A 159 9.34 11.61 3.30
N THR A 160 9.94 11.91 2.14
CA THR A 160 9.57 13.09 1.35
C THR A 160 8.16 12.97 0.78
N GLU A 161 7.78 11.79 0.31
CA GLU A 161 6.45 11.54 -0.27
C GLU A 161 5.35 11.47 0.80
N TYR A 162 5.68 10.92 1.98
CA TYR A 162 4.74 10.70 3.09
C TYR A 162 5.24 11.33 4.39
N PRO A 163 5.33 12.67 4.46
CA PRO A 163 6.09 13.38 5.48
C PRO A 163 5.50 13.29 6.89
N THR A 164 4.21 12.98 7.03
CA THR A 164 3.51 12.79 8.31
C THR A 164 3.39 11.32 8.75
N ARG A 165 3.91 10.35 7.96
CA ARG A 165 3.88 8.94 8.32
C ARG A 165 4.98 8.61 9.32
N GLU A 166 4.61 8.61 10.61
CA GLU A 166 5.52 8.31 11.72
C GLU A 166 6.26 6.96 11.58
N GLY A 167 5.63 5.95 10.97
CA GLY A 167 6.23 4.62 10.78
C GLY A 167 7.52 4.69 9.95
N ILE A 168 7.46 5.33 8.78
CA ILE A 168 8.59 5.49 7.86
C ILE A 168 9.66 6.41 8.46
N SER A 169 9.27 7.55 9.05
CA SER A 169 10.24 8.43 9.72
C SER A 169 10.92 7.73 10.91
N GLY A 170 10.20 6.92 11.68
CA GLY A 170 10.79 6.10 12.75
C GLY A 170 11.83 5.10 12.21
N GLN A 171 11.58 4.51 11.05
CA GLN A 171 12.57 3.65 10.38
C GLN A 171 13.78 4.45 9.88
N LEU A 172 13.60 5.68 9.38
CA LEU A 172 14.71 6.55 8.99
C LEU A 172 15.59 6.91 10.20
N ILE A 173 14.98 7.32 11.31
CA ILE A 173 15.67 7.65 12.56
C ILE A 173 16.50 6.45 13.03
N ARG A 174 15.92 5.24 13.01
CA ARG A 174 16.62 4.01 13.37
C ARG A 174 17.76 3.69 12.40
N ALA A 175 17.55 3.80 11.09
CA ALA A 175 18.57 3.54 10.08
C ALA A 175 19.76 4.51 10.21
N LEU A 176 19.49 5.80 10.41
CA LEU A 176 20.52 6.83 10.63
C LEU A 176 21.32 6.52 11.90
N TYR A 177 20.66 6.24 13.02
CA TYR A 177 21.34 5.88 14.26
C TYR A 177 22.21 4.63 14.12
N LEU A 178 21.67 3.54 13.57
CA LEU A 178 22.41 2.28 13.37
C LEU A 178 23.59 2.44 12.41
N SER A 179 23.49 3.33 11.42
CA SER A 179 24.56 3.60 10.47
C SER A 179 25.69 4.49 11.01
N GLY A 180 25.53 5.03 12.24
CA GLY A 180 26.50 5.87 12.92
C GLY A 180 26.21 7.38 12.84
N ASP A 181 24.99 7.79 12.48
CA ASP A 181 24.55 9.19 12.39
C ASP A 181 23.44 9.52 13.41
N PRO A 182 23.74 9.54 14.73
CA PRO A 182 22.77 9.91 15.75
C PRO A 182 22.28 11.35 15.60
N HIS A 183 23.12 12.25 15.09
CA HIS A 183 22.75 13.65 14.87
C HIS A 183 21.67 13.77 13.79
N GLY A 184 21.84 13.10 12.65
CA GLY A 184 20.82 13.03 11.61
C GLY A 184 19.51 12.39 12.10
N ALA A 185 19.59 11.38 12.97
CA ALA A 185 18.42 10.76 13.59
C ALA A 185 17.63 11.76 14.47
N LEU A 186 18.31 12.57 15.27
CA LEU A 186 17.67 13.61 16.11
C LEU A 186 17.05 14.73 15.27
N ILE A 187 17.71 15.15 14.18
CA ILE A 187 17.17 16.14 13.24
C ILE A 187 15.87 15.65 12.62
N GLU A 188 15.82 14.41 12.14
CA GLU A 188 14.62 13.85 11.51
C GLU A 188 13.44 13.77 12.51
N TYR A 189 13.70 13.42 13.77
CA TYR A 189 12.67 13.42 14.80
C TYR A 189 12.09 14.82 15.04
N GLU A 190 12.94 15.84 15.23
CA GLU A 190 12.45 17.20 15.46
C GLU A 190 11.72 17.75 14.22
N ARG A 191 12.19 17.43 13.01
CA ARG A 191 11.48 17.78 11.76
C ARG A 191 10.08 17.20 11.74
N LEU A 192 9.92 15.91 12.01
CA LEU A 192 8.62 15.26 12.05
C LEU A 192 7.74 15.82 13.16
N ARG A 193 8.30 16.07 14.35
CA ARG A 193 7.57 16.65 15.49
C ARG A 193 6.99 18.02 15.16
N CYS A 194 7.79 18.91 14.56
CA CYS A 194 7.30 20.22 14.12
C CYS A 194 6.17 20.06 13.10
N LEU A 195 6.36 19.19 12.10
CA LEU A 195 5.36 18.95 11.06
C LEU A 195 4.03 18.42 11.62
N LEU A 196 4.06 17.40 12.50
CA LEU A 196 2.86 16.86 13.12
C LEU A 196 2.11 17.89 13.97
N ARG A 197 2.85 18.77 14.64
CA ARG A 197 2.27 19.85 15.42
C ARG A 197 1.62 20.91 14.53
N GLU A 198 2.29 21.29 13.44
CA GLU A 198 1.83 22.31 12.51
C GLU A 198 0.62 21.85 11.68
N GLU A 199 0.67 20.63 11.14
CA GLU A 199 -0.38 20.13 10.23
C GLU A 199 -1.56 19.47 10.94
N LEU A 200 -1.30 18.77 12.05
CA LEU A 200 -2.29 17.93 12.72
C LEU A 200 -2.58 18.35 14.16
N GLY A 201 -1.80 19.26 14.75
CA GLY A 201 -1.96 19.69 16.13
C GLY A 201 -1.67 18.59 17.16
N ILE A 202 -0.90 17.56 16.78
CA ILE A 202 -0.57 16.43 17.65
C ILE A 202 0.94 16.33 17.91
N ASP A 203 1.30 15.69 19.01
CA ASP A 203 2.68 15.31 19.29
C ASP A 203 3.02 13.91 18.73
N PRO A 204 4.31 13.58 18.51
CA PRO A 204 4.75 12.25 18.10
C PRO A 204 4.21 11.12 19.00
N SER A 205 3.94 9.97 18.42
CA SER A 205 3.47 8.78 19.14
C SER A 205 4.48 8.28 20.18
N SER A 206 4.00 7.63 21.24
CA SER A 206 4.87 7.12 22.32
C SER A 206 6.01 6.19 21.84
N PRO A 207 5.81 5.30 20.86
CA PRO A 207 6.91 4.50 20.31
C PRO A 207 8.00 5.35 19.65
N LEU A 208 7.62 6.43 18.96
CA LEU A 208 8.57 7.34 18.32
C LEU A 208 9.32 8.20 19.36
N GLN A 209 8.63 8.65 20.42
CA GLN A 209 9.27 9.32 21.55
C GLN A 209 10.28 8.42 22.26
N ARG A 210 9.99 7.12 22.43
CA ARG A 210 10.94 6.16 23.00
C ARG A 210 12.16 5.98 22.12
N LEU A 211 11.97 5.87 20.81
CA LEU A 211 13.07 5.81 19.85
C LEU A 211 14.00 7.03 19.98
N TYR A 212 13.41 8.24 20.05
CA TYR A 212 14.17 9.47 20.28
C TYR A 212 14.99 9.42 21.56
N LEU A 213 14.40 8.99 22.68
CA LEU A 213 15.13 8.87 23.96
C LEU A 213 16.28 7.86 23.89
N THR A 214 16.09 6.74 23.21
CA THR A 214 17.15 5.74 22.98
C THR A 214 18.31 6.34 22.19
N VAL A 215 18.02 7.10 21.12
CA VAL A 215 19.03 7.83 20.34
C VAL A 215 19.75 8.88 21.19
N LEU A 216 19.00 9.67 21.95
CA LEU A 216 19.53 10.76 22.78
C LEU A 216 20.47 10.26 23.89
N ARG A 217 20.19 9.07 24.44
CA ARG A 217 20.98 8.46 25.52
C ARG A 217 22.11 7.57 25.03
N HIS A 218 22.26 7.40 23.71
CA HIS A 218 23.19 6.44 23.11
C HIS A 218 23.04 5.02 23.68
N GLU A 219 21.81 4.59 23.94
CA GLU A 219 21.53 3.24 24.44
C GLU A 219 21.73 2.20 23.31
N ASP A 220 22.37 1.07 23.63
CA ASP A 220 22.93 0.14 22.63
C ASP A 220 21.91 -0.90 22.10
N ARG A 221 21.84 -0.96 20.75
CA ARG A 221 21.59 -2.12 19.86
C ARG A 221 20.27 -2.91 19.78
N THR A 222 19.22 -2.67 20.57
CA THR A 222 17.90 -3.31 20.32
C THR A 222 16.77 -2.30 20.14
N ILE A 223 16.90 -1.44 19.12
CA ILE A 223 15.87 -0.46 18.80
C ILE A 223 14.72 -1.16 18.07
N ARG A 224 13.53 -1.17 18.68
CA ARG A 224 12.28 -1.62 18.05
C ARG A 224 11.44 -0.40 17.66
N THR A 225 10.75 -0.47 16.53
CA THR A 225 9.87 0.59 16.03
C THR A 225 8.42 0.42 16.50
N PRO A 226 7.56 1.45 16.41
CA PRO A 226 6.10 1.31 16.52
C PRO A 226 5.52 0.18 15.65
N GLY A 227 6.09 -0.10 14.47
CA GLY A 227 5.67 -1.20 13.60
C GLY A 227 5.86 -2.57 14.23
N ASP A 228 6.93 -2.76 15.01
CA ASP A 228 7.18 -4.00 15.75
C ASP A 228 6.14 -4.25 16.85
N LEU A 229 5.58 -3.18 17.44
CA LEU A 229 4.57 -3.26 18.49
C LEU A 229 3.18 -3.59 17.93
N ARG A 230 2.82 -3.04 16.75
CA ARG A 230 1.58 -3.39 16.04
C ARG A 230 1.54 -4.88 15.67
N ARG A 231 2.66 -5.48 15.30
CA ARG A 231 2.74 -6.92 14.99
C ARG A 231 2.63 -7.81 16.24
N SER A 232 3.09 -7.36 17.41
CA SER A 232 2.98 -8.16 18.66
C SER A 232 1.54 -8.27 19.20
N LEU A 233 0.68 -7.29 18.89
CA LEU A 233 -0.73 -7.29 19.30
C LEU A 233 -1.63 -8.08 18.35
N GLY A 234 -1.11 -8.57 17.22
CA GLY A 234 -1.85 -9.37 16.23
C GLY A 234 -1.60 -10.88 16.31
N HIS A 235 -0.97 -11.39 17.38
CA HIS A 235 -0.71 -12.82 17.60
C HIS A 235 -1.41 -13.38 18.87
N SER A 236 -2.41 -12.68 19.38
CA SER A 236 -3.33 -13.22 20.39
C SER A 236 -4.71 -13.39 19.79
N THR A 237 -4.92 -14.45 19.03
CA THR A 237 -6.16 -15.27 18.97
C THR A 237 -5.98 -16.46 18.05
#